data_AF-A0A0L0NFL7-F1
#
_entry.id   AF-A0A0L0NFL7-F1
#
_cell.length_a   1.000
_cell.length_b   1.000
_cell.length_c   1.000
_cell.angle_alpha   90.00
_cell.angle_beta   90.00
_cell.angle_gamma   90.00
#
_symmetry.space_group_name_H-M   'P 1'
#
loop_
_entity.id
_entity.type
_entity.pdbx_description
1 polymer ?
#
loop_
_entity_poly.entity_id
_entity_poly.type
_entity_poly.pdbx_seq_one_letter_code
_entity_poly.pdbx_strand_id
1 'polypeptide(L)'
;MADLVDRLAAIMEGVAGHRMPTFDFWYSTSFWIYVLWGLCLSAKPTFTHEDVTVVIPTIHNMFEELRPSLESILACEPAALILVTTHDRRKGLELMAESLPHFKVKVLSIQTANKRLQVCEALPNVKTAITIMADDDVT
;
A
#
# COMPACT_ATOMS: atom_id res chain seq x y z
N MET A 1 10.55 -2.06 -56.98
CA MET A 1 11.53 -2.75 -56.11
C MET A 1 12.57 -1.78 -55.55
N ALA A 2 13.09 -0.82 -56.34
CA ALA A 2 14.01 0.23 -55.86
C ALA A 2 13.44 1.10 -54.72
N ASP A 3 12.19 1.56 -54.86
CA ASP A 3 11.53 2.42 -53.86
C ASP A 3 11.36 1.79 -52.46
N LEU A 4 11.22 0.47 -52.38
CA LEU A 4 11.12 -0.24 -51.09
C LEU A 4 12.49 -0.38 -50.41
N VAL A 5 13.55 -0.54 -51.21
CA VAL A 5 14.93 -0.65 -50.74
C VAL A 5 15.43 0.71 -50.23
N ASP A 6 15.08 1.80 -50.93
CA ASP A 6 15.42 3.16 -50.49
C ASP A 6 14.69 3.56 -49.19
N ARG A 7 13.43 3.12 -49.03
CA ARG A 7 12.67 3.35 -47.79
C ARG A 7 13.19 2.51 -46.62
N LEU A 8 13.67 1.29 -46.86
CA LEU A 8 14.31 0.47 -45.83
C LEU A 8 15.70 1.02 -45.45
N ALA A 9 16.46 1.53 -46.42
CA ALA A 9 17.75 2.18 -46.15
C ALA A 9 17.59 3.45 -45.30
N ALA A 10 16.60 4.30 -45.60
CA ALA A 10 16.30 5.49 -44.82
C ALA A 10 15.83 5.17 -43.38
N ILE A 11 15.10 4.07 -43.18
CA ILE A 11 14.70 3.60 -41.84
C ILE A 11 15.92 3.08 -41.08
N MET A 12 16.83 2.35 -41.73
CA MET A 12 18.06 1.87 -41.08
C MET A 12 19.02 3.01 -40.73
N GLU A 13 19.16 4.03 -41.58
CA GLU A 13 19.93 5.24 -41.27
C GLU A 13 19.29 6.06 -40.13
N GLY A 14 17.95 6.11 -40.07
CA GLY A 14 17.22 6.75 -38.97
C GLY A 14 17.35 6.03 -37.63
N VAL A 15 17.44 4.71 -37.62
CA VAL A 15 17.63 3.89 -36.40
C VAL A 15 19.10 3.88 -35.95
N ALA A 16 20.06 3.92 -36.88
CA ALA A 16 21.48 4.09 -36.56
C ALA A 16 21.83 5.49 -36.01
N GLY A 17 20.94 6.47 -36.21
CA GLY A 17 21.03 7.82 -35.67
C GLY A 17 20.59 7.98 -34.21
N HIS A 18 20.12 6.91 -33.55
CA HIS A 18 20.01 6.91 -32.10
C HIS A 18 21.41 6.80 -31.49
N ARG A 19 22.05 7.97 -31.44
CA ARG A 19 23.14 8.38 -30.56
C ARG A 19 23.26 7.40 -29.39
N MET A 20 24.19 6.44 -29.49
CA MET A 20 24.65 5.75 -28.29
C MET A 20 25.00 6.86 -27.29
N PRO A 21 24.55 6.77 -26.02
CA PRO A 21 24.89 7.78 -25.04
C PRO A 21 26.42 7.93 -25.05
N THR A 22 26.90 9.17 -25.16
CA THR A 22 28.34 9.43 -25.17
C THR A 22 28.96 8.86 -23.89
N PHE A 23 30.25 8.50 -23.94
CA PHE A 23 31.00 7.96 -22.80
C PHE A 23 30.93 8.81 -21.53
N ASP A 24 30.41 10.04 -21.62
CA ASP A 24 30.17 10.98 -20.51
C ASP A 24 29.07 10.52 -19.53
N PHE A 25 28.22 9.55 -19.90
CA PHE A 25 27.14 9.07 -19.02
C PHE A 25 27.69 8.48 -17.72
N TRP A 26 28.88 7.89 -17.76
CA TRP A 26 29.61 7.36 -16.60
C TRP A 26 30.09 8.44 -15.62
N TYR A 27 30.06 9.72 -15.99
CA TYR A 27 30.41 10.84 -15.10
C TYR A 27 29.18 11.58 -14.58
N SER A 28 27.97 11.18 -15.00
CA SER A 28 26.72 11.76 -14.51
C SER A 28 26.44 11.30 -13.09
N THR A 29 26.36 12.24 -12.15
CA THR A 29 25.97 11.97 -10.77
C THR A 29 24.55 11.41 -10.69
N SER A 30 23.64 11.89 -11.54
CA SER A 30 22.27 11.38 -11.64
C SER A 30 22.24 9.91 -12.09
N PHE A 31 23.11 9.53 -13.04
CA PHE A 31 23.23 8.13 -13.48
C PHE A 31 23.63 7.22 -12.32
N TRP A 32 24.68 7.58 -11.58
CA TRP A 32 25.10 6.81 -10.41
C TRP A 32 24.07 6.82 -9.28
N ILE A 33 23.31 7.92 -9.09
CA ILE A 33 22.21 7.94 -8.12
C ILE A 33 21.13 6.92 -8.51
N TYR A 34 20.70 6.86 -9.76
CA TYR A 34 19.70 5.87 -10.21
C TYR A 34 20.24 4.43 -10.15
N VAL A 35 21.49 4.21 -10.53
CA VAL A 35 22.13 2.89 -10.47
C VAL A 35 22.29 2.43 -9.02
N LEU A 36 22.78 3.30 -8.13
CA LEU A 36 22.92 3.00 -6.69
C LEU A 36 21.55 2.83 -6.02
N TRP A 37 20.57 3.66 -6.37
CA TRP A 37 19.20 3.52 -5.86
C TRP A 37 18.57 2.18 -6.27
N GLY A 38 18.73 1.79 -7.53
CA GLY A 38 18.27 0.48 -8.02
C GLY A 38 19.03 -0.70 -7.40
N LEU A 39 20.33 -0.57 -7.17
CA LEU A 39 21.17 -1.62 -6.60
C LEU A 39 21.00 -1.76 -5.07
N CYS A 40 20.64 -0.68 -4.37
CA CYS A 40 20.44 -0.65 -2.93
C CYS A 40 19.03 -1.09 -2.49
N LEU A 41 18.13 -1.40 -3.42
CA LEU A 41 16.91 -2.14 -3.11
C LEU A 41 17.32 -3.55 -2.67
N SER A 42 17.42 -3.77 -1.36
CA SER A 42 17.68 -5.10 -0.80
C SER A 42 16.69 -6.07 -1.41
N ALA A 43 17.18 -7.08 -2.13
CA ALA A 43 16.35 -8.09 -2.78
C ALA A 43 15.48 -8.88 -1.78
N LYS A 44 15.79 -8.77 -0.47
CA LYS A 44 15.00 -9.33 0.62
C LYS A 44 14.74 -8.22 1.66
N PRO A 45 13.52 -7.67 1.72
CA PRO A 45 13.16 -6.74 2.78
C PRO A 45 13.18 -7.46 4.13
N THR A 46 13.58 -6.76 5.19
CA THR A 46 13.60 -7.32 6.55
C THR A 46 12.20 -7.51 7.12
N PHE A 47 11.25 -6.68 6.69
CA PHE A 47 9.86 -6.74 7.09
C PHE A 47 8.98 -7.05 5.89
N THR A 48 7.97 -7.88 6.11
CA THR A 48 6.94 -8.20 5.10
C THR A 48 5.57 -7.71 5.58
N HIS A 49 4.54 -7.91 4.76
CA HIS A 49 3.16 -7.59 5.14
C HIS A 49 2.68 -8.41 6.36
N GLU A 50 3.30 -9.57 6.64
CA GLU A 50 3.01 -10.40 7.82
C GLU A 50 3.51 -9.78 9.14
N ASP A 51 4.38 -8.77 9.08
CA ASP A 51 4.89 -8.05 10.24
C ASP A 51 4.07 -6.81 10.60
N VAL A 52 2.93 -6.61 9.92
CA VAL A 52 2.12 -5.39 10.03
C VAL A 52 0.73 -5.70 10.59
N THR A 53 0.34 -4.98 11.64
CA THR A 53 -1.05 -4.90 12.10
C THR A 53 -1.55 -3.48 11.91
N VAL A 54 -2.71 -3.33 11.29
CA VAL A 54 -3.38 -2.04 11.10
C VAL A 54 -4.46 -1.86 12.16
N VAL A 55 -4.51 -0.69 12.79
CA VAL A 55 -5.51 -0.32 13.81
C VAL A 55 -6.30 0.88 13.30
N ILE A 56 -7.62 0.74 13.25
CA ILE A 56 -8.54 1.80 12.80
C ILE A 56 -9.56 2.09 13.90
N PRO A 57 -9.41 3.20 14.63
CA PRO A 57 -10.42 3.71 15.55
C PRO A 57 -11.51 4.44 14.76
N THR A 58 -12.74 3.93 14.77
CA THR A 58 -13.84 4.51 14.01
C THR A 58 -15.02 4.90 14.91
N ILE A 59 -15.60 6.06 14.59
CA ILE A 59 -16.90 6.53 15.09
C ILE A 59 -17.87 6.74 13.93
N HIS A 60 -17.68 6.04 12.81
CA HIS A 60 -18.50 6.26 11.63
C HIS A 60 -19.91 5.67 11.81
N ASN A 61 -20.90 6.36 11.25
CA ASN A 61 -22.29 5.89 11.22
C ASN A 61 -22.62 5.14 9.94
N MET A 62 -21.87 5.40 8.86
CA MET A 62 -22.15 4.89 7.53
C MET A 62 -21.04 3.94 7.09
N PHE A 63 -21.18 2.67 7.48
CA PHE A 63 -20.17 1.65 7.21
C PHE A 63 -19.84 1.47 5.72
N GLU A 64 -20.74 1.84 4.80
CA GLU A 64 -20.46 1.74 3.37
C GLU A 64 -19.41 2.73 2.88
N GLU A 65 -19.24 3.90 3.51
CA GLU A 65 -18.15 4.82 3.18
C GLU A 65 -16.79 4.29 3.64
N LEU A 66 -16.78 3.44 4.66
CA LEU A 66 -15.57 2.83 5.20
C LEU A 66 -15.07 1.68 4.29
N ARG A 67 -15.95 1.07 3.50
CA ARG A 67 -15.64 -0.14 2.69
C ARG A 67 -14.45 0.06 1.75
N PRO A 68 -14.38 1.12 0.93
CA PRO A 68 -13.26 1.32 -0.01
C PRO A 68 -11.91 1.43 0.72
N SER A 69 -11.89 2.10 1.86
CA SER A 69 -10.70 2.25 2.70
C SER A 69 -10.24 0.89 3.26
N LEU A 70 -11.17 0.07 3.76
CA LEU A 70 -10.83 -1.26 4.26
C LEU A 70 -10.37 -2.19 3.14
N GLU A 71 -11.02 -2.16 1.97
CA GLU A 71 -10.61 -2.96 0.81
C GLU A 71 -9.21 -2.56 0.33
N SER A 72 -8.89 -1.26 0.29
CA SER A 72 -7.55 -0.77 -0.03
C SER A 72 -6.50 -1.26 0.97
N ILE A 73 -6.81 -1.29 2.26
CA ILE A 73 -5.91 -1.78 3.30
C ILE A 73 -5.74 -3.30 3.20
N LEU A 74 -6.83 -4.03 2.96
CA LEU A 74 -6.82 -5.49 2.82
C LEU A 74 -6.09 -5.95 1.56
N ALA A 75 -6.08 -5.15 0.49
CA ALA A 75 -5.27 -5.40 -0.71
C ALA A 75 -3.76 -5.41 -0.42
N CYS A 76 -3.30 -4.75 0.65
CA CYS A 76 -1.91 -4.81 1.11
C CYS A 76 -1.61 -6.07 1.95
N GLU A 77 -2.62 -6.91 2.20
CA GLU A 77 -2.53 -8.17 2.92
C GLU A 77 -1.85 -8.11 4.29
N PRO A 78 -2.15 -7.13 5.17
CA PRO A 78 -1.53 -7.05 6.50
C PRO A 78 -1.80 -8.32 7.31
N ALA A 79 -0.96 -8.62 8.29
CA ALA A 79 -1.13 -9.78 9.18
C ALA A 79 -2.47 -9.74 9.92
N ALA A 80 -2.87 -8.55 10.36
CA ALA A 80 -4.14 -8.31 11.03
C ALA A 80 -4.63 -6.87 10.80
N LEU A 81 -5.95 -6.70 10.86
CA LEU A 81 -6.66 -5.45 10.83
C LEU A 81 -7.60 -5.40 12.04
N ILE A 82 -7.36 -4.46 12.95
CA ILE A 82 -8.14 -4.28 14.17
C ILE A 82 -9.00 -3.02 14.00
N LEU A 83 -10.30 -3.22 13.96
CA LEU A 83 -11.29 -2.15 13.93
C LEU A 83 -11.80 -1.93 15.36
N VAL A 84 -11.80 -0.69 15.83
CA VAL A 84 -12.33 -0.37 17.16
C VAL A 84 -13.46 0.63 17.04
N THR A 85 -14.62 0.28 17.56
CA THR A 85 -15.81 1.13 17.53
C THR A 85 -16.48 1.22 18.90
N THR A 86 -17.66 1.83 18.99
CA THR A 86 -18.45 1.89 20.21
C THR A 86 -19.41 0.70 20.32
N HIS A 87 -19.82 0.32 21.54
CA HIS A 87 -20.67 -0.87 21.76
C HIS A 87 -21.99 -0.85 20.96
N ASP A 88 -22.60 0.32 20.79
CA ASP A 88 -23.82 0.53 20.00
C ASP A 88 -23.64 0.19 18.51
N ARG A 89 -22.42 0.30 17.99
CA ARG A 89 -22.10 0.19 16.55
C ARG A 89 -21.38 -1.08 16.17
N ARG A 90 -20.87 -1.81 17.16
CA ARG A 90 -20.16 -3.08 16.99
C ARG A 90 -20.88 -4.03 16.04
N LYS A 91 -22.18 -4.23 16.23
CA LYS A 91 -22.96 -5.19 15.43
C LYS A 91 -22.99 -4.82 13.95
N GLY A 92 -23.13 -3.53 13.62
CA GLY A 92 -23.12 -3.07 12.23
C GLY A 92 -21.76 -3.24 11.57
N LEU A 93 -20.69 -2.95 12.32
CA LEU A 93 -19.32 -3.11 11.86
C LEU A 93 -18.90 -4.58 11.73
N GLU A 94 -19.38 -5.45 12.63
CA GLU A 94 -19.19 -6.91 12.52
C GLU A 94 -19.84 -7.45 11.25
N LEU A 95 -21.09 -7.08 10.95
CA LEU A 95 -21.77 -7.49 9.70
C LEU A 95 -21.02 -7.03 8.44
N MET A 96 -20.45 -5.83 8.48
CA MET A 96 -19.62 -5.32 7.38
C MET A 96 -18.31 -6.10 7.28
N ALA A 97 -17.61 -6.30 8.39
CA ALA A 97 -16.38 -7.10 8.46
C ALA A 97 -16.61 -8.54 8.01
N GLU A 98 -17.81 -9.08 8.26
CA GLU A 98 -18.18 -10.43 7.83
C GLU A 98 -18.24 -10.56 6.30
N SER A 99 -18.58 -9.47 5.60
CA SER A 99 -18.57 -9.41 4.13
C SER A 99 -17.17 -9.32 3.52
N LEU A 100 -16.15 -9.02 4.33
CA LEU A 100 -14.75 -8.92 3.91
C LEU A 100 -14.03 -10.26 4.13
N PRO A 101 -12.84 -10.47 3.53
CA PRO A 101 -12.03 -11.65 3.81
C PRO A 101 -11.73 -11.77 5.32
N HIS A 102 -12.45 -12.69 5.95
CA HIS A 102 -12.63 -12.78 7.40
C HIS A 102 -11.34 -13.02 8.21
N PHE A 103 -10.34 -13.65 7.62
CA PHE A 103 -9.23 -14.25 8.38
C PHE A 103 -8.29 -13.22 9.03
N LYS A 104 -8.37 -11.95 8.62
CA LYS A 104 -7.47 -10.87 9.09
C LYS A 104 -8.17 -9.77 9.90
N VAL A 105 -9.50 -9.73 9.94
CA VAL A 105 -10.24 -8.60 10.54
C VAL A 105 -10.73 -8.96 11.94
N LYS A 106 -10.43 -8.10 12.92
CA LYS A 106 -10.92 -8.22 14.30
C LYS A 106 -11.66 -6.95 14.68
N VAL A 107 -12.89 -7.09 15.17
CA VAL A 107 -13.69 -5.97 15.68
C VAL A 107 -13.64 -5.95 17.21
N LEU A 108 -13.25 -4.81 17.78
CA LEU A 108 -13.30 -4.51 19.21
C LEU A 108 -14.30 -3.40 19.46
N SER A 109 -14.80 -3.31 20.69
CA SER A 109 -15.68 -2.20 21.06
C SER A 109 -15.47 -1.69 22.47
N ILE A 110 -15.69 -0.38 22.63
CA ILE A 110 -15.61 0.32 23.91
C ILE A 110 -16.89 1.11 24.19
N GLN A 111 -17.08 1.52 25.44
CA GLN A 111 -18.29 2.24 25.85
C GLN A 111 -18.34 3.70 25.39
N THR A 112 -17.20 4.38 25.31
CA THR A 112 -17.14 5.82 25.02
C THR A 112 -16.51 6.08 23.66
N ALA A 113 -17.09 6.98 22.87
CA ALA A 113 -16.53 7.43 21.60
C ALA A 113 -15.30 8.33 21.83
N ASN A 114 -14.14 7.71 22.04
CA ASN A 114 -12.87 8.43 22.21
C ASN A 114 -11.77 7.71 21.43
N LYS A 115 -11.27 8.34 20.34
CA LYS A 115 -10.23 7.77 19.46
C LYS A 115 -9.00 7.29 20.24
N ARG A 116 -8.59 8.00 21.31
CA ARG A 116 -7.43 7.61 22.13
C ARG A 116 -7.69 6.34 22.93
N LEU A 117 -8.87 6.22 23.55
CA LEU A 117 -9.25 5.02 24.30
C LEU A 117 -9.44 3.82 23.37
N GLN A 118 -9.98 4.04 22.16
CA GLN A 118 -10.11 3.01 21.15
C GLN A 118 -8.75 2.42 20.76
N VAL A 119 -7.74 3.27 20.56
CA VAL A 119 -6.37 2.82 20.30
C VAL A 119 -5.79 2.07 21.51
N CYS A 120 -6.00 2.56 22.72
CA CYS A 120 -5.52 1.88 23.94
C CYS A 120 -6.11 0.47 24.08
N GLU A 121 -7.36 0.25 23.66
CA GLU A 121 -7.99 -1.08 23.64
C GLU A 121 -7.43 -1.98 22.53
N ALA A 122 -7.05 -1.40 21.38
CA ALA A 122 -6.48 -2.15 20.26
C ALA A 122 -5.06 -2.64 20.54
N LEU A 123 -4.20 -1.81 21.13
CA LEU A 123 -2.76 -2.06 21.25
C LEU A 123 -2.41 -3.41 21.94
N PRO A 124 -3.07 -3.82 23.04
CA PRO A 124 -2.82 -5.13 23.66
C PRO A 124 -3.10 -6.33 22.75
N ASN A 125 -3.88 -6.14 21.68
CA ASN A 125 -4.23 -7.18 20.72
C ASN A 125 -3.25 -7.28 19.54
N VAL A 126 -2.31 -6.33 19.42
CA VAL A 126 -1.30 -6.32 18.36
C VAL A 126 -0.17 -7.29 18.71
N LYS A 127 0.16 -8.19 17.77
CA LYS A 127 1.22 -9.21 17.94
C LYS A 127 2.42 -9.02 17.01
N THR A 128 2.31 -8.09 16.07
CA THR A 128 3.31 -7.89 15.02
C THR A 128 4.34 -6.84 15.40
N ALA A 129 5.45 -6.79 14.68
CA ALA A 129 6.53 -5.84 14.95
C ALA A 129 6.15 -4.40 14.57
N ILE A 130 5.33 -4.23 13.54
CA ILE A 130 4.90 -2.93 13.03
C ILE A 130 3.40 -2.77 13.31
N THR A 131 3.06 -1.62 13.90
CA THR A 131 1.69 -1.17 14.12
C THR A 131 1.44 0.07 13.28
N ILE A 132 0.43 0.04 12.42
CA ILE A 132 -0.01 1.19 11.64
C ILE A 132 -1.33 1.66 12.23
N MET A 133 -1.41 2.94 12.61
CA MET A 133 -2.69 3.58 12.95
C MET A 133 -3.19 4.30 11.71
N ALA A 134 -4.40 3.97 11.27
CA ALA A 134 -5.04 4.61 10.13
C ALA A 134 -6.39 5.21 10.57
N ASP A 135 -6.69 6.39 10.06
CA ASP A 135 -7.99 7.03 10.26
C ASP A 135 -9.03 6.47 9.28
N ASP A 136 -10.31 6.60 9.63
CA ASP A 136 -11.44 6.14 8.84
C ASP A 136 -11.87 7.13 7.74
N ASP A 137 -11.43 8.39 7.83
CA ASP A 137 -11.75 9.47 6.88
C ASP A 137 -10.60 9.75 5.89
N VAL A 138 -10.80 9.35 4.64
CA VAL A 138 -9.95 9.75 3.51
C VAL A 138 -10.88 10.37 2.45
N THR A 139 -10.83 11.70 2.32
CA THR A 139 -11.58 12.48 1.32
C THR A 139 -10.82 12.63 0.01
#